data_AF-A0A439DK16-F1
#
_entry.id   AF-A0A439DK16-F1
#
_cell.length_a   1.000
_cell.length_b   1.000
_cell.length_c   1.000
_cell.angle_alpha   90.00
_cell.angle_beta   90.00
_cell.angle_gamma   90.00
#
_symmetry.space_group_name_H-M   'P 1'
#
loop_
_entity.id
_entity.type
_entity.pdbx_description
1 polymer ?
#
loop_
_entity_poly.entity_id
_entity_poly.type
_entity_poly.pdbx_seq_one_letter_code
_entity_poly.pdbx_strand_id
1 'polypeptide(L)'
;MNIDKSETPKPADYKPEIQVDPNHGLYDFFYAKDKLMLTPEESAEHGRAWTVEELRHKSWEDLHKLWWVCVKEQNRIATALKESGRLDFVDGREEADARRTEVQRTMSGIRHALTERWYLWEDARKVAETDPEIDLSNARSPFTPKDYLEDHESAPEGNNEDDHVPPGFMTEEPGVTKPRDIEPSTISPKPLETSPSSVKP
;
A
#
# COMPACT_ATOMS: atom_id res chain seq x y z
N MET A 1 69.69 -14.30 -30.24
CA MET A 1 70.16 -14.12 -28.86
C MET A 1 69.07 -14.66 -27.96
N ASN A 2 69.33 -15.77 -27.26
CA ASN A 2 68.42 -16.28 -26.22
C ASN A 2 68.81 -15.59 -24.92
N ILE A 3 67.83 -14.97 -24.26
CA ILE A 3 68.01 -14.32 -22.95
C ILE A 3 68.03 -15.42 -21.89
N ASP A 4 69.06 -15.44 -21.04
CA ASP A 4 69.19 -16.40 -19.96
C ASP A 4 68.11 -16.16 -18.89
N LYS A 5 67.51 -17.24 -18.35
CA LYS A 5 66.41 -17.14 -17.37
C LYS A 5 66.76 -16.30 -16.13
N SER A 6 68.05 -16.18 -15.79
CA SER A 6 68.56 -15.36 -14.69
C SER A 6 68.43 -13.86 -14.91
N GLU A 7 68.19 -13.41 -16.14
CA GLU A 7 68.04 -11.99 -16.50
C GLU A 7 66.57 -11.55 -16.57
N THR A 8 65.63 -12.38 -16.12
CA THR A 8 64.21 -12.00 -16.12
C THR A 8 63.95 -10.86 -15.11
N PRO A 9 63.40 -9.72 -15.57
CA PRO A 9 63.10 -8.61 -14.67
C PRO A 9 62.02 -9.07 -13.69
N LYS A 10 62.28 -8.87 -12.39
CA LYS A 10 61.28 -9.11 -11.37
C LYS A 10 60.24 -7.99 -11.43
N PRO A 11 58.95 -8.30 -11.64
CA PRO A 11 57.92 -7.27 -11.59
C PRO A 11 57.93 -6.59 -10.22
N ALA A 12 57.71 -5.27 -10.21
CA ALA A 12 57.56 -4.54 -8.96
C ALA A 12 56.21 -4.93 -8.32
N ASP A 13 56.21 -5.19 -7.00
CA ASP A 13 54.99 -5.39 -6.18
C ASP A 13 54.24 -4.07 -5.93
N TYR A 14 54.12 -3.24 -6.96
CA TYR A 14 53.44 -1.95 -6.90
C TYR A 14 52.00 -2.09 -7.39
N LYS A 15 51.05 -1.84 -6.49
CA LYS A 15 49.62 -1.69 -6.84
C LYS A 15 49.30 -0.20 -6.83
N PRO A 16 49.07 0.43 -8.00
CA PRO A 16 48.67 1.83 -8.03
C PRO A 16 47.31 2.00 -7.37
N GLU A 17 47.14 3.05 -6.57
CA GLU A 17 45.83 3.48 -6.12
C GLU A 17 45.07 4.09 -7.29
N ILE A 18 44.04 3.38 -7.75
CA ILE A 18 43.17 3.85 -8.83
C ILE A 18 42.11 4.76 -8.21
N GLN A 19 41.91 5.93 -8.80
CA GLN A 19 40.82 6.82 -8.41
C GLN A 19 39.49 6.21 -8.86
N VAL A 20 38.65 5.84 -7.90
CA VAL A 20 37.30 5.32 -8.14
C VAL A 20 36.31 6.42 -7.80
N ASP A 21 35.26 6.57 -8.61
CA ASP A 21 34.16 7.51 -8.32
C ASP A 21 33.48 7.14 -7.00
N PRO A 22 33.42 8.02 -6.00
CA PRO A 22 32.70 7.77 -4.76
C PRO A 22 31.22 7.42 -4.95
N ASN A 23 30.57 7.86 -6.03
CA ASN A 23 29.14 7.63 -6.29
C ASN A 23 28.90 6.54 -7.36
N HIS A 24 29.83 5.60 -7.48
CA HIS A 24 29.69 4.50 -8.43
C HIS A 24 28.50 3.59 -8.08
N GLY A 25 27.66 3.24 -9.07
CA GLY A 25 26.46 2.41 -8.85
C GLY A 25 26.74 1.00 -8.32
N LEU A 26 27.97 0.47 -8.50
CA LEU A 26 28.35 -0.83 -7.91
C LEU A 26 28.42 -0.80 -6.38
N TYR A 27 28.56 0.37 -5.76
CA TYR A 27 28.50 0.47 -4.30
C TYR A 27 27.15 0.07 -3.72
N ASP A 28 26.08 0.05 -4.52
CA ASP A 28 24.77 -0.46 -4.10
C ASP A 28 24.75 -1.95 -3.77
N PHE A 29 25.75 -2.74 -4.19
CA PHE A 29 25.85 -4.16 -3.84
C PHE A 29 26.44 -4.39 -2.44
N PHE A 30 26.97 -3.35 -1.81
CA PHE A 30 27.55 -3.39 -0.47
C PHE A 30 26.72 -2.53 0.49
N TYR A 31 26.82 -2.82 1.80
CA TYR A 31 26.10 -2.06 2.82
C TYR A 31 26.79 -0.74 3.15
N ALA A 32 28.13 -0.70 3.09
CA ALA A 32 28.92 0.52 3.19
C ALA A 32 30.12 0.44 2.23
N LYS A 33 30.75 1.58 1.94
CA LYS A 33 31.88 1.66 0.97
C LYS A 33 33.14 0.95 1.47
N ASP A 34 33.31 0.91 2.79
CA ASP A 34 34.42 0.35 3.55
C ASP A 34 34.10 -1.05 4.11
N LYS A 35 32.82 -1.43 4.14
CA LYS A 35 32.36 -2.70 4.71
C LYS A 35 31.86 -3.64 3.62
N LEU A 36 32.63 -4.71 3.37
CA LEU A 36 32.28 -5.75 2.40
C LEU A 36 31.03 -6.55 2.82
N MET A 37 30.93 -6.89 4.12
CA MET A 37 29.89 -7.75 4.68
C MET A 37 29.45 -7.20 6.04
N LEU A 38 28.17 -7.35 6.39
CA LEU A 38 27.69 -7.06 7.74
C LEU A 38 28.22 -8.09 8.74
N THR A 39 28.33 -7.70 10.01
CA THR A 39 28.56 -8.67 11.08
C THR A 39 27.29 -9.52 11.28
N PRO A 40 27.39 -10.71 11.93
CA PRO A 40 26.20 -11.50 12.26
C PRO A 40 25.18 -10.72 13.09
N GLU A 41 25.64 -9.91 14.06
CA GLU A 41 24.79 -9.04 14.89
C GLU A 41 24.05 -8.00 14.04
N GLU A 42 24.75 -7.28 13.16
CA GLU A 42 24.13 -6.30 12.25
C GLU A 42 23.19 -6.96 11.23
N SER A 43 23.46 -8.20 10.84
CA SER A 43 22.59 -8.97 9.94
C SER A 43 21.29 -9.39 10.64
N ALA A 44 21.39 -9.76 11.92
CA ALA A 44 20.25 -10.09 12.78
C ALA A 44 19.41 -8.87 13.16
N GLU A 45 19.99 -7.66 13.12
CA GLU A 45 19.28 -6.39 13.29
C GLU A 45 18.36 -6.06 12.08
N HIS A 46 17.25 -6.76 11.98
CA HIS A 46 16.16 -6.44 11.06
C HIS A 46 14.79 -6.61 11.72
N GLY A 47 13.81 -5.88 11.19
CA GLY A 47 12.42 -6.02 11.60
C GLY A 47 11.72 -7.18 10.90
N ARG A 48 10.42 -7.33 11.19
CA ARG A 48 9.56 -8.30 10.49
C ARG A 48 9.25 -7.90 9.05
N ALA A 49 8.86 -8.87 8.24
CA ALA A 49 8.25 -8.64 6.94
C ALA A 49 6.91 -7.87 7.02
N TRP A 50 6.56 -7.23 5.90
CA TRP A 50 5.26 -6.61 5.71
C TRP A 50 4.15 -7.66 5.60
N THR A 51 3.03 -7.44 6.28
CA THR A 51 1.84 -8.29 6.10
C THR A 51 1.06 -7.87 4.87
N VAL A 52 0.29 -8.80 4.31
CA VAL A 52 -0.57 -8.52 3.15
C VAL A 52 -1.56 -7.40 3.46
N GLU A 53 -2.15 -7.40 4.66
CA GLU A 53 -3.11 -6.40 5.09
C GLU A 53 -2.52 -4.99 5.07
N GLU A 54 -1.28 -4.82 5.51
CA GLU A 54 -0.57 -3.54 5.45
C GLU A 54 -0.32 -3.09 4.00
N LEU A 55 -0.02 -4.04 3.12
CA LEU A 55 0.27 -3.79 1.70
C LEU A 55 -0.98 -3.45 0.89
N ARG A 56 -2.16 -3.95 1.27
CA ARG A 56 -3.44 -3.62 0.60
C ARG A 56 -3.74 -2.13 0.60
N HIS A 57 -3.36 -1.43 1.67
CA HIS A 57 -3.56 0.01 1.85
C HIS A 57 -2.52 0.88 1.11
N LYS A 58 -1.61 0.29 0.33
CA LYS A 58 -0.57 1.02 -0.41
C LYS A 58 -0.93 1.20 -1.88
N SER A 59 -0.48 2.33 -2.43
CA SER A 59 -0.62 2.65 -3.85
C SER A 59 0.22 1.71 -4.72
N TRP A 60 -0.09 1.63 -6.03
CA TRP A 60 0.73 0.85 -6.96
C TRP A 60 2.18 1.35 -7.03
N GLU A 61 2.37 2.68 -7.04
CA GLU A 61 3.69 3.32 -7.08
C GLU A 61 4.55 2.96 -5.86
N ASP A 62 3.95 2.95 -4.66
CA ASP A 62 4.69 2.62 -3.44
C ASP A 62 5.04 1.13 -3.39
N LEU A 63 4.14 0.25 -3.82
CA LEU A 63 4.41 -1.19 -3.93
C LEU A 63 5.52 -1.46 -4.95
N HIS A 64 5.54 -0.74 -6.07
CA HIS A 64 6.57 -0.89 -7.10
C HIS A 64 7.94 -0.39 -6.62
N LYS A 65 7.99 0.75 -5.91
CA LYS A 65 9.22 1.24 -5.27
C LYS A 65 9.72 0.25 -4.21
N LEU A 66 8.83 -0.22 -3.34
CA LEU A 66 9.16 -1.19 -2.30
C LEU A 66 9.69 -2.49 -2.88
N TRP A 67 9.10 -2.97 -3.98
CA TRP A 67 9.59 -4.14 -4.70
C TRP A 67 11.06 -3.98 -5.11
N TRP A 68 11.43 -2.85 -5.68
CA TRP A 68 12.83 -2.60 -6.06
C TRP A 68 13.77 -2.46 -4.88
N VAL A 69 13.30 -1.91 -3.75
CA VAL A 69 14.06 -1.92 -2.50
C VAL A 69 14.35 -3.36 -2.05
N CYS A 70 13.34 -4.24 -2.08
CA CYS A 70 13.52 -5.66 -1.77
C CYS A 70 14.49 -6.36 -2.73
N VAL A 71 14.42 -6.08 -4.04
CA VAL A 71 15.34 -6.65 -5.03
C VAL A 71 16.78 -6.21 -4.77
N LYS A 72 17.01 -4.91 -4.51
CA LYS A 72 18.35 -4.41 -4.16
C LYS A 72 18.89 -5.08 -2.91
N GLU A 73 18.05 -5.28 -1.89
CA GLU A 73 18.45 -5.95 -0.66
C GLU A 73 18.80 -7.43 -0.89
N GLN A 74 18.02 -8.17 -1.68
CA GLN A 74 18.36 -9.54 -2.04
C GLN A 74 19.68 -9.64 -2.80
N ASN A 75 19.97 -8.67 -3.67
CA ASN A 75 21.23 -8.62 -4.40
C ASN A 75 22.41 -8.35 -3.45
N ARG A 76 22.27 -7.45 -2.47
CA ARG A 76 23.30 -7.21 -1.44
C ARG A 76 23.57 -8.46 -0.61
N ILE A 77 22.53 -9.13 -0.14
CA ILE A 77 22.66 -10.37 0.64
C ILE A 77 23.34 -11.46 -0.20
N ALA A 78 22.96 -11.60 -1.48
CA ALA A 78 23.57 -12.57 -2.38
C ALA A 78 25.06 -12.30 -2.62
N THR A 79 25.47 -11.04 -2.76
CA THR A 79 26.88 -10.64 -2.86
C THR A 79 27.63 -11.03 -1.58
N ALA A 80 27.11 -10.68 -0.40
CA ALA A 80 27.73 -11.01 0.87
C ALA A 80 27.89 -12.53 1.08
N LEU A 81 26.85 -13.31 0.81
CA LEU A 81 26.89 -14.78 0.95
C LEU A 81 27.89 -15.43 -0.02
N LYS A 82 27.97 -14.91 -1.25
CA LYS A 82 28.93 -15.41 -2.25
C LYS A 82 30.37 -15.14 -1.83
N GLU A 83 30.65 -13.95 -1.32
CA GLU A 83 31.97 -13.60 -0.81
C GLU A 83 32.32 -14.36 0.48
N SER A 84 31.35 -14.56 1.38
CA SER A 84 31.52 -15.39 2.58
C SER A 84 31.93 -16.82 2.22
N GLY A 85 31.26 -17.42 1.23
CA GLY A 85 31.62 -18.75 0.72
C GLY A 85 32.95 -18.80 -0.03
N ARG A 86 33.40 -17.69 -0.63
CA ARG A 86 34.73 -17.60 -1.26
C ARG A 86 35.86 -17.47 -0.24
N LEU A 87 35.57 -16.85 0.89
CA LEU A 87 36.53 -16.58 1.97
C LEU A 87 36.48 -17.64 3.09
N ASP A 88 35.68 -18.71 2.92
CA ASP A 88 35.45 -19.77 3.90
C ASP A 88 35.02 -19.25 5.28
N PHE A 89 34.28 -18.13 5.31
CA PHE A 89 33.63 -17.65 6.53
C PHE A 89 32.35 -18.46 6.75
N VAL A 90 32.32 -19.17 7.88
CA VAL A 90 31.19 -20.04 8.29
C VAL A 90 30.12 -19.27 9.05
N ASP A 91 30.52 -18.20 9.75
CA ASP A 91 29.66 -17.45 10.66
C ASP A 91 28.75 -16.43 9.93
N GLY A 92 27.56 -16.16 10.45
CA GLY A 92 26.65 -15.13 9.92
C GLY A 92 25.71 -15.55 8.76
N ARG A 93 25.80 -16.80 8.29
CA ARG A 93 25.01 -17.28 7.14
C ARG A 93 23.52 -17.43 7.49
N GLU A 94 23.22 -17.95 8.67
CA GLU A 94 21.84 -18.19 9.10
C GLU A 94 21.08 -16.87 9.29
N GLU A 95 21.75 -15.86 9.83
CA GLU A 95 21.25 -14.50 10.03
C GLU A 95 20.95 -13.83 8.69
N ALA A 96 21.86 -13.98 7.72
CA ALA A 96 21.66 -13.48 6.36
C ALA A 96 20.49 -14.19 5.64
N ASP A 97 20.35 -15.50 5.80
CA ASP A 97 19.25 -16.28 5.22
C ASP A 97 17.90 -15.96 5.90
N ALA A 98 17.89 -15.72 7.21
CA ALA A 98 16.71 -15.24 7.94
C ALA A 98 16.24 -13.87 7.40
N ARG A 99 17.16 -12.91 7.28
CA ARG A 99 16.87 -11.60 6.69
C ARG A 99 16.35 -11.73 5.26
N ARG A 100 16.98 -12.57 4.44
CA ARG A 100 16.54 -12.87 3.07
C ARG A 100 15.11 -13.41 3.04
N THR A 101 14.77 -14.28 3.99
CA THR A 101 13.43 -14.87 4.09
C THR A 101 12.37 -13.80 4.38
N GLU A 102 12.64 -12.85 5.29
CA GLU A 102 11.72 -11.73 5.57
C GLU A 102 11.51 -10.82 4.34
N VAL A 103 12.57 -10.56 3.57
CA VAL A 103 12.47 -9.82 2.30
C VAL A 103 11.63 -10.59 1.28
N GLN A 104 11.84 -11.90 1.15
CA GLN A 104 11.05 -12.76 0.25
C GLN A 104 9.57 -12.82 0.64
N ARG A 105 9.26 -12.87 1.94
CA ARG A 105 7.89 -12.81 2.48
C ARG A 105 7.21 -11.51 2.07
N THR A 106 7.90 -10.38 2.23
CA THR A 106 7.40 -9.06 1.79
C THR A 106 7.10 -9.06 0.29
N MET A 107 8.02 -9.56 -0.56
CA MET A 107 7.79 -9.65 -2.00
C MET A 107 6.61 -10.56 -2.37
N SER A 108 6.42 -11.66 -1.63
CA SER A 108 5.26 -12.53 -1.82
C SER A 108 3.96 -11.82 -1.45
N GLY A 109 3.96 -11.05 -0.36
CA GLY A 109 2.82 -10.22 0.05
C GLY A 109 2.46 -9.17 -1.01
N ILE A 110 3.46 -8.53 -1.63
CA ILE A 110 3.25 -7.55 -2.71
C ILE A 110 2.57 -8.22 -3.91
N ARG A 111 3.08 -9.38 -4.37
CA ARG A 111 2.46 -10.13 -5.47
C ARG A 111 1.02 -10.49 -5.15
N HIS A 112 0.77 -10.99 -3.96
CA HIS A 112 -0.56 -11.40 -3.53
C HIS A 112 -1.54 -10.22 -3.53
N ALA A 113 -1.18 -9.07 -2.93
CA ALA A 113 -2.03 -7.88 -2.90
C ALA A 113 -2.35 -7.34 -4.31
N LEU A 114 -1.38 -7.38 -5.24
CA LEU A 114 -1.59 -6.93 -6.62
C LEU A 114 -2.51 -7.89 -7.40
N THR A 115 -2.31 -9.20 -7.23
CA THR A 115 -3.13 -10.22 -7.86
C THR A 115 -4.57 -10.18 -7.33
N GLU A 116 -4.76 -10.05 -6.02
CA GLU A 116 -6.08 -9.84 -5.42
C GLU A 116 -6.76 -8.61 -6.03
N ARG A 117 -6.08 -7.46 -6.07
CA ARG A 117 -6.63 -6.22 -6.62
C ARG A 117 -7.07 -6.38 -8.08
N TRP A 118 -6.30 -7.10 -8.89
CA TRP A 118 -6.66 -7.38 -10.27
C TRP A 118 -7.95 -8.19 -10.36
N TYR A 119 -8.05 -9.30 -9.61
CA TYR A 119 -9.24 -10.16 -9.64
C TYR A 119 -10.48 -9.44 -9.11
N LEU A 120 -10.35 -8.73 -7.99
CA LEU A 120 -11.44 -7.92 -7.43
C LEU A 120 -11.91 -6.84 -8.41
N TRP A 121 -10.99 -6.18 -9.12
CA TRP A 121 -11.35 -5.18 -10.12
C TRP A 121 -12.06 -5.80 -11.32
N GLU A 122 -11.60 -6.96 -11.81
CA GLU A 122 -12.26 -7.65 -12.92
C GLU A 122 -13.67 -8.08 -12.54
N ASP A 123 -13.86 -8.64 -11.36
CA ASP A 123 -15.17 -9.07 -10.87
C ASP A 123 -16.10 -7.89 -10.58
N ALA A 124 -15.58 -6.81 -9.96
CA ALA A 124 -16.35 -5.59 -9.74
C ALA A 124 -16.80 -4.96 -11.06
N ARG A 125 -15.97 -5.03 -12.11
CA ARG A 125 -16.33 -4.54 -13.44
C ARG A 125 -17.46 -5.36 -14.07
N LYS A 126 -17.46 -6.70 -13.94
CA LYS A 126 -18.56 -7.57 -14.41
C LYS A 126 -19.86 -7.25 -13.67
N VAL A 127 -19.79 -7.00 -12.36
CA VAL A 127 -20.97 -6.62 -11.55
C VAL A 127 -21.49 -5.24 -11.99
N ALA A 128 -20.59 -4.29 -12.23
CA ALA A 128 -20.93 -2.94 -12.67
C ALA A 128 -21.65 -2.92 -14.04
N GLU A 129 -21.40 -3.87 -14.94
CA GLU A 129 -22.15 -3.98 -16.21
C GLU A 129 -23.64 -4.26 -16.00
N THR A 130 -24.01 -4.88 -14.88
CA THR A 130 -25.40 -5.18 -14.52
C THR A 130 -26.04 -4.18 -13.57
N ASP A 131 -25.25 -3.25 -13.01
CA ASP A 131 -25.70 -2.30 -12.00
C ASP A 131 -26.33 -1.05 -12.65
N PRO A 132 -27.63 -0.76 -12.40
CA PRO A 132 -28.28 0.44 -12.93
C PRO A 132 -27.73 1.77 -12.36
N GLU A 133 -26.96 1.76 -11.26
CA GLU A 133 -26.32 2.96 -10.71
C GLU A 133 -25.03 3.35 -11.45
N ILE A 134 -24.50 2.46 -12.30
CA ILE A 134 -23.18 2.61 -12.91
C ILE A 134 -23.31 2.67 -14.44
N ASP A 135 -22.89 3.79 -15.04
CA ASP A 135 -22.77 3.96 -16.48
C ASP A 135 -21.30 3.89 -16.93
N LEU A 136 -20.91 2.74 -17.47
CA LEU A 136 -19.55 2.50 -17.97
C LEU A 136 -19.21 3.28 -19.25
N SER A 137 -20.20 3.85 -19.95
CA SER A 137 -19.98 4.63 -21.17
C SER A 137 -19.58 6.08 -20.85
N ASN A 138 -20.03 6.60 -19.71
CA ASN A 138 -19.79 7.96 -19.27
C ASN A 138 -18.54 8.04 -18.37
N ALA A 139 -17.39 8.33 -18.97
CA ALA A 139 -16.13 8.46 -18.24
C ALA A 139 -16.06 9.64 -17.25
N ARG A 140 -16.96 10.64 -17.36
CA ARG A 140 -16.90 11.85 -16.53
C ARG A 140 -17.66 11.70 -15.21
N SER A 141 -18.81 11.02 -15.25
CA SER A 141 -19.64 10.75 -14.07
C SER A 141 -20.28 9.37 -14.21
N PRO A 142 -19.50 8.30 -14.01
CA PRO A 142 -19.98 6.93 -14.20
C PRO A 142 -20.90 6.44 -13.08
N PHE A 143 -21.04 7.15 -11.96
CA PHE A 143 -21.84 6.71 -10.81
C PHE A 143 -22.97 7.71 -10.53
N THR A 144 -24.21 7.23 -10.52
CA THR A 144 -25.43 7.98 -10.20
C THR A 144 -26.20 7.26 -9.10
N PRO A 145 -26.17 7.77 -7.85
CA PRO A 145 -26.88 7.15 -6.74
C PRO A 145 -28.38 7.07 -7.02
N LYS A 146 -29.02 5.95 -6.67
CA LYS A 146 -30.49 5.89 -6.61
C LYS A 146 -31.00 6.74 -5.46
N ASP A 147 -32.10 7.46 -5.71
CA ASP A 147 -32.81 8.16 -4.65
C ASP A 147 -33.76 7.19 -3.96
N TYR A 148 -33.33 6.62 -2.84
CA TYR A 148 -34.11 5.62 -2.08
C TYR A 148 -35.32 6.23 -1.35
N LEU A 149 -35.51 7.55 -1.42
CA LEU A 149 -36.54 8.28 -0.66
C LEU A 149 -37.87 8.45 -1.40
N GLU A 150 -37.95 8.18 -2.71
CA GLU A 150 -39.16 8.46 -3.53
C GLU A 150 -40.09 7.25 -3.74
N ASP A 151 -39.75 6.05 -3.26
CA ASP A 151 -40.54 4.81 -3.52
C ASP A 151 -41.70 4.55 -2.53
N HIS A 152 -42.05 5.51 -1.67
CA HIS A 152 -43.25 5.42 -0.84
C HIS A 152 -44.43 6.21 -1.42
N GLU A 153 -45.43 5.46 -1.88
CA GLU A 153 -46.82 5.86 -2.18
C GLU A 153 -47.16 6.35 -3.59
N SER A 154 -47.52 5.38 -4.44
CA SER A 154 -48.73 5.52 -5.24
C SER A 154 -49.59 4.26 -5.04
N ALA A 155 -50.39 4.25 -3.97
CA ALA A 155 -51.47 3.29 -3.84
C ALA A 155 -52.41 3.44 -5.07
N PRO A 156 -52.88 2.34 -5.69
CA PRO A 156 -53.78 2.46 -6.82
C PRO A 156 -55.09 3.10 -6.35
N GLU A 157 -55.43 4.27 -6.91
CA GLU A 157 -56.75 4.89 -6.73
C GLU A 157 -57.82 3.92 -7.23
N GLY A 158 -58.45 3.22 -6.29
CA GLY A 158 -59.64 2.43 -6.55
C GLY A 158 -60.82 3.36 -6.80
N ASN A 159 -61.34 3.34 -8.02
CA ASN A 159 -62.62 3.92 -8.39
C ASN A 159 -63.71 3.50 -7.40
N ASN A 160 -64.32 4.45 -6.69
CA ASN A 160 -65.69 4.34 -6.18
C ASN A 160 -66.32 5.73 -6.14
N GLU A 161 -67.43 5.85 -6.86
CA GLU A 161 -68.32 7.01 -6.90
C GLU A 161 -69.14 7.11 -5.60
N ASP A 162 -69.44 8.37 -5.23
CA ASP A 162 -70.49 8.86 -4.32
C ASP A 162 -70.50 8.45 -2.84
N ASP A 163 -70.26 9.42 -1.93
CA ASP A 163 -71.34 10.03 -1.13
C ASP A 163 -70.88 11.11 -0.13
N HIS A 164 -71.55 12.27 -0.22
CA HIS A 164 -71.96 13.19 0.85
C HIS A 164 -70.93 13.92 1.75
N VAL A 165 -70.70 15.22 1.46
CA VAL A 165 -70.08 16.19 2.39
C VAL A 165 -71.17 17.11 2.99
N PRO A 166 -71.37 17.18 4.32
CA PRO A 166 -72.12 18.26 4.95
C PRO A 166 -71.17 19.42 5.36
N PRO A 167 -71.65 20.68 5.34
CA PRO A 167 -70.80 21.86 5.42
C PRO A 167 -70.53 22.27 6.86
N GLY A 168 -69.27 22.60 7.16
CA GLY A 168 -68.92 23.35 8.37
C GLY A 168 -67.60 22.96 9.02
N PHE A 169 -66.48 23.32 8.42
CA PHE A 169 -65.26 23.64 9.18
C PHE A 169 -64.32 24.52 8.36
N MET A 170 -63.60 25.40 9.06
CA MET A 170 -63.11 26.70 8.61
C MET A 170 -61.94 26.61 7.62
N THR A 171 -61.94 27.51 6.63
CA THR A 171 -60.78 27.83 5.78
C THR A 171 -59.78 28.67 6.57
N GLU A 172 -58.60 28.13 6.81
CA GLU A 172 -57.39 28.91 7.07
C GLU A 172 -56.27 28.40 6.16
N GLU A 173 -55.85 29.24 5.21
CA GLU A 173 -54.55 29.07 4.55
C GLU A 173 -53.43 29.45 5.51
N PRO A 174 -52.23 28.86 5.34
CA PRO A 174 -51.09 29.76 5.23
C PRO A 174 -50.12 29.33 4.11
N GLY A 175 -49.97 30.23 3.13
CA GLY A 175 -48.73 30.98 2.98
C GLY A 175 -47.45 30.19 2.69
N VAL A 176 -47.05 30.22 1.42
CA VAL A 176 -45.69 29.93 0.93
C VAL A 176 -44.63 30.63 1.81
N THR A 177 -43.78 29.85 2.50
CA THR A 177 -42.50 30.34 3.00
C THR A 177 -41.37 29.53 2.38
N LYS A 178 -40.52 30.20 1.57
CA LYS A 178 -39.25 29.67 1.09
C LYS A 178 -38.39 29.17 2.27
N PRO A 179 -37.64 28.06 2.13
CA PRO A 179 -36.69 27.64 3.15
C PRO A 179 -35.58 28.68 3.29
N ARG A 180 -35.27 29.01 4.55
CA ARG A 180 -34.17 29.92 4.93
C ARG A 180 -32.83 29.20 4.73
N ASP A 181 -31.86 29.90 4.17
CA ASP A 181 -30.46 29.48 4.14
C ASP A 181 -29.95 29.36 5.59
N ILE A 182 -29.58 28.14 6.00
CA ILE A 182 -28.96 27.88 7.30
C ILE A 182 -27.46 27.81 7.08
N GLU A 183 -26.72 28.78 7.62
CA GLU A 183 -25.26 28.80 7.57
C GLU A 183 -24.65 27.66 8.41
N PRO A 184 -23.69 26.88 7.87
CA PRO A 184 -23.09 25.75 8.56
C PRO A 184 -21.95 26.23 9.49
N SER A 185 -22.27 26.88 10.60
CA SER A 185 -21.26 27.11 11.65
C SER A 185 -21.88 27.41 13.02
N THR A 186 -22.36 26.38 13.73
CA THR A 186 -22.63 26.47 15.18
C THR A 186 -22.40 25.13 15.89
N ILE A 187 -21.35 24.41 15.55
CA ILE A 187 -20.88 23.29 16.38
C ILE A 187 -19.41 23.54 16.72
N SER A 188 -19.17 24.17 17.86
CA SER A 188 -17.85 24.15 18.50
C SER A 188 -17.65 22.81 19.22
N PRO A 189 -16.45 22.20 19.15
CA PRO A 189 -16.20 20.87 19.70
C PRO A 189 -16.03 20.96 21.21
N LYS A 190 -16.89 20.27 21.98
CA LYS A 190 -16.65 20.01 23.40
C LYS A 190 -16.23 18.54 23.57
N PRO A 191 -15.10 18.23 24.24
CA PRO A 191 -14.67 16.85 24.42
C PRO A 191 -15.61 16.09 25.38
N LEU A 192 -15.90 14.83 25.04
CA LEU A 192 -16.62 13.89 25.89
C LEU A 192 -15.78 13.53 27.13
N GLU A 193 -16.27 13.87 28.32
CA GLU A 193 -15.72 13.39 29.58
C GLU A 193 -16.14 11.93 29.82
N THR A 194 -15.17 11.04 30.00
CA THR A 194 -15.38 9.65 30.38
C THR A 194 -15.44 9.54 31.91
N SER A 195 -16.59 9.14 32.46
CA SER A 195 -16.71 8.75 33.87
C SER A 195 -16.29 7.28 34.06
N PRO A 196 -15.44 6.95 35.06
CA PRO A 196 -15.01 5.58 35.31
C PRO A 196 -16.09 4.77 36.04
N SER A 197 -16.38 3.56 35.53
CA SER A 197 -17.20 2.57 36.20
C SER A 197 -16.43 1.93 37.36
N SER A 198 -16.95 2.11 38.57
CA SER A 198 -16.43 1.53 39.80
C SER A 198 -17.05 0.14 40.01
N VAL A 199 -16.22 -0.91 39.99
CA VAL A 199 -16.58 -2.23 40.52
C VAL A 199 -15.44 -2.76 41.38
N LYS A 200 -15.75 -2.92 42.68
CA LYS A 200 -15.11 -3.82 43.65
C LYS A 200 -16.04 -3.92 44.88
N PRO A 201 -15.85 -4.88 45.80
CA PRO A 201 -14.78 -5.89 45.88
C PRO A 201 -15.15 -7.27 45.32
#